data_AF-A0A7K2MFR7-F1
#
_entry.id   AF-A0A7K2MFR7-F1
#
_cell.length_a   1.000
_cell.length_b   1.000
_cell.length_c   1.000
_cell.angle_alpha   90.00
_cell.angle_beta   90.00
_cell.angle_gamma   90.00
#
_symmetry.space_group_name_H-M   'P 1'
#
loop_
_entity.id
_entity.type
_entity.pdbx_description
1 polymer ?
#
loop_
_entity_poly.entity_id
_entity_poly.type
_entity_poly.pdbx_seq_one_letter_code
_entity_poly.pdbx_strand_id
1 'polypeptide(L)'
;TVRTRYRPDRWDARAWLVTASGVAVAALLFLAAARDPAALHPGVVPLTAPTLPLWPAAAVLLGLLPAFVAPSPDPAPKTAVKEPS
;
A
#
# COMPACT_ATOMS: atom_id res chain seq x y z
N THR A 1 18.24 25.26 29.77
CA THR A 1 18.22 24.02 28.95
C THR A 1 17.62 24.31 27.59
N VAL A 2 18.37 24.13 26.50
CA VAL A 2 17.83 24.29 25.14
C VAL A 2 16.83 23.16 24.90
N ARG A 3 15.54 23.50 24.75
CA ARG A 3 14.46 22.56 24.40
C ARG A 3 14.15 22.74 22.93
N THR A 4 14.37 21.72 22.12
CA THR A 4 13.88 21.71 20.74
C THR A 4 12.37 21.47 20.76
N ARG A 5 11.62 22.23 19.94
CA ARG A 5 10.21 21.94 19.67
C ARG A 5 10.13 21.12 18.38
N TYR A 6 9.58 19.92 18.47
CA TYR A 6 9.26 19.12 17.29
C TYR A 6 8.17 19.84 16.48
N ARG A 7 8.37 19.93 15.15
CA ARG A 7 7.29 20.33 14.25
C ARG A 7 6.53 19.05 13.92
N PRO A 8 5.26 18.92 14.34
CA PRO A 8 4.47 17.74 14.04
C PRO A 8 4.35 17.60 12.52
N ASP A 9 4.84 16.47 12.00
CA ASP A 9 4.63 16.12 10.61
C ASP A 9 3.13 15.86 10.40
N ARG A 10 2.55 16.57 9.43
CA ARG A 10 1.13 16.43 9.13
C ARG A 10 0.94 15.24 8.21
N TRP A 11 -0.13 14.50 8.42
CA TRP A 11 -0.53 13.40 7.54
C TRP A 11 -0.89 13.98 6.17
N ASP A 12 0.01 13.84 5.22
CA ASP A 12 -0.14 14.44 3.91
C ASP A 12 -1.17 13.66 3.06
N ALA A 13 -1.70 14.30 2.01
CA ALA A 13 -2.62 13.69 1.06
C ALA A 13 -2.03 12.40 0.45
N ARG A 14 -0.72 12.37 0.24
CA ARG A 14 0.04 11.18 -0.15
C ARG A 14 -0.14 10.02 0.82
N ALA A 15 0.06 10.28 2.11
CA ALA A 15 -0.06 9.25 3.13
C ALA A 15 -1.49 8.72 3.20
N TRP A 16 -2.49 9.60 3.00
CA TRP A 16 -3.89 9.19 2.86
C TRP A 16 -4.15 8.29 1.64
N LEU A 17 -3.63 8.64 0.46
CA LEU A 17 -3.82 7.86 -0.77
C LEU A 17 -3.23 6.45 -0.65
N VAL A 18 -2.03 6.33 -0.05
CA VAL A 18 -1.39 5.04 0.18
C VAL A 18 -2.20 4.19 1.16
N THR A 19 -2.62 4.76 2.28
CA THR A 19 -3.43 4.04 3.27
C THR A 19 -4.78 3.62 2.68
N ALA A 20 -5.46 4.51 1.94
CA ALA A 20 -6.74 4.21 1.31
C ALA A 20 -6.62 3.08 0.27
N SER A 21 -5.54 3.06 -0.52
CA SER A 21 -5.27 1.96 -1.46
C SER A 21 -5.11 0.62 -0.73
N GLY A 22 -4.28 0.58 0.33
CA GLY A 22 -4.09 -0.65 1.11
C GLY A 22 -5.40 -1.16 1.74
N VAL A 23 -6.23 -0.25 2.28
CA VAL A 23 -7.54 -0.59 2.83
C VAL A 23 -8.48 -1.14 1.75
N ALA A 24 -8.50 -0.55 0.56
CA ALA A 24 -9.31 -1.03 -0.56
C ALA A 24 -8.90 -2.45 -0.99
N VAL A 25 -7.60 -2.72 -1.11
CA VAL A 25 -7.08 -4.07 -1.44
C VAL A 25 -7.48 -5.07 -0.35
N ALA A 26 -7.27 -4.74 0.92
CA ALA A 26 -7.62 -5.62 2.04
C ALA A 26 -9.13 -5.94 2.06
N ALA A 27 -9.98 -4.93 1.85
CA ALA A 27 -11.43 -5.11 1.79
C ALA A 27 -11.85 -6.00 0.60
N LEU A 28 -11.25 -5.82 -0.57
CA LEU A 28 -11.53 -6.64 -1.76
C LEU A 28 -11.09 -8.09 -1.57
N LEU A 29 -9.92 -8.32 -0.97
CA LEU A 29 -9.44 -9.67 -0.66
C LEU A 29 -10.30 -10.35 0.40
N PHE A 30 -10.72 -9.61 1.44
CA PHE A 30 -11.64 -10.12 2.45
C PHE A 30 -13.00 -10.48 1.83
N LEU A 31 -13.54 -9.63 0.94
CA LEU A 31 -14.77 -9.92 0.22
C LEU A 31 -14.62 -11.14 -0.70
N ALA A 32 -13.48 -11.29 -1.38
CA ALA A 32 -13.21 -12.47 -2.20
C ALA A 32 -13.19 -13.75 -1.34
N ALA A 33 -12.51 -13.71 -0.19
CA ALA A 33 -12.49 -14.82 0.75
C ALA A 33 -13.86 -15.17 1.32
N ALA A 34 -14.70 -14.15 1.57
CA ALA A 34 -16.06 -14.36 2.07
C ALA A 34 -17.03 -14.89 1.00
N ARG A 35 -16.84 -14.51 -0.28
CA ARG A 35 -17.73 -14.91 -1.38
C ARG A 35 -17.36 -16.26 -1.97
N ASP A 36 -16.08 -16.60 -1.99
CA ASP A 36 -15.61 -17.88 -2.50
C ASP A 36 -14.45 -18.43 -1.65
N PRO A 37 -14.76 -19.01 -0.48
CA PRO A 37 -13.75 -19.62 0.38
C PRO A 37 -13.07 -20.84 -0.29
N ALA A 38 -13.72 -21.43 -1.30
CA ALA A 38 -13.19 -22.57 -2.04
C ALA A 38 -12.12 -22.16 -3.05
N ALA A 39 -12.18 -20.94 -3.61
CA ALA A 39 -11.11 -20.40 -4.46
C ALA A 39 -9.77 -20.16 -3.72
N LEU A 40 -9.79 -20.07 -2.38
CA LEU A 40 -8.60 -19.96 -1.53
C LEU A 40 -8.14 -21.29 -0.92
N HIS A 41 -8.93 -22.36 -1.10
CA HIS A 41 -8.54 -23.72 -0.74
C HIS A 41 -8.28 -24.52 -2.01
N PRO A 42 -7.03 -24.58 -2.51
CA PRO A 42 -6.69 -25.53 -3.54
C PRO A 42 -6.86 -26.93 -2.96
N GLY A 43 -8.02 -27.55 -3.19
CA GLY A 43 -8.26 -28.94 -2.86
C GLY A 43 -7.22 -29.78 -3.60
N VAL A 44 -6.29 -30.39 -2.85
CA VAL A 44 -5.22 -31.24 -3.41
C VAL A 44 -5.74 -32.51 -4.10
N VAL A 45 -7.07 -32.68 -4.19
CA VAL A 45 -7.75 -33.74 -4.96
C VAL A 45 -9.14 -33.23 -5.39
N PRO A 46 -9.51 -33.24 -6.67
CA PRO A 46 -8.76 -33.66 -7.85
C PRO A 46 -7.92 -32.51 -8.46
N LEU A 47 -6.84 -32.86 -9.17
CA LEU A 47 -5.99 -31.91 -9.93
C LEU A 47 -6.81 -31.26 -11.05
N THR A 48 -7.49 -30.17 -10.71
CA THR A 48 -8.10 -29.25 -11.66
C THR A 48 -7.24 -28.00 -11.69
N ALA A 49 -7.01 -27.44 -12.86
CA ALA A 49 -6.27 -26.17 -12.96
C ALA A 49 -7.03 -25.13 -12.13
N PRO A 50 -6.43 -24.58 -11.05
CA PRO A 50 -7.11 -23.58 -10.24
C PRO A 50 -7.46 -22.43 -11.17
N THR A 51 -8.76 -22.17 -11.31
CA THR A 51 -9.24 -21.08 -12.16
C THR A 51 -8.64 -19.80 -11.62
N LEU A 52 -7.85 -19.08 -12.42
CA LEU A 52 -7.27 -17.81 -12.00
C LEU A 52 -8.43 -16.86 -11.68
N PRO A 53 -8.71 -16.57 -10.40
CA PRO A 53 -9.89 -15.83 -10.05
C PRO A 53 -9.62 -14.37 -10.47
N LEU A 54 -10.27 -13.94 -11.56
CA LEU A 54 -10.03 -12.65 -12.21
C LEU A 54 -10.29 -11.48 -11.26
N TRP A 55 -11.17 -11.68 -10.29
CA TRP A 55 -11.54 -10.69 -9.29
C TRP A 55 -10.41 -10.40 -8.27
N PRO A 56 -9.83 -11.40 -7.58
CA PRO A 56 -8.60 -11.22 -6.79
C PRO A 56 -7.44 -10.64 -7.59
N ALA A 57 -7.24 -11.06 -8.84
CA ALA A 57 -6.20 -10.50 -9.69
C ALA A 57 -6.41 -8.99 -9.93
N ALA A 58 -7.65 -8.56 -10.22
CA ALA A 58 -7.99 -7.15 -10.33
C ALA A 58 -7.78 -6.37 -9.02
N ALA A 59 -8.07 -6.97 -7.86
CA ALA A 59 -7.83 -6.35 -6.56
C ALA A 59 -6.34 -6.08 -6.31
N VAL A 60 -5.45 -7.01 -6.69
CA VAL A 60 -4.00 -6.81 -6.59
C VAL A 60 -3.52 -5.68 -7.52
N LEU A 61 -4.09 -5.58 -8.73
CA LEU A 61 -3.78 -4.48 -9.65
C LEU A 61 -4.17 -3.11 -9.08
N LEU A 62 -5.27 -3.02 -8.34
CA LEU A 62 -5.64 -1.79 -7.63
C LEU A 62 -4.64 -1.44 -6.52
N GLY A 63 -4.03 -2.42 -5.89
CA GLY A 63 -2.94 -2.22 -4.94
C GLY A 63 -1.68 -1.58 -5.54
N LEU A 64 -1.53 -1.63 -6.86
CA LEU A 64 -0.43 -0.98 -7.59
C LEU A 64 -0.71 0.51 -7.89
N LEU A 65 -1.93 1.00 -7.67
CA LEU A 65 -2.26 2.42 -7.90
C LEU A 65 -1.29 3.41 -7.22
N PRO A 66 -0.85 3.21 -5.97
CA PRO A 66 0.09 4.11 -5.31
C PRO A 66 1.41 4.27 -6.06
N ALA A 67 1.85 3.25 -6.81
CA ALA A 67 3.08 3.34 -7.61
C ALA A 67 2.97 4.41 -8.72
N PHE A 68 1.75 4.76 -9.14
CA PHE A 68 1.49 5.77 -10.17
C PHE A 68 1.09 7.14 -9.59
N VAL A 69 0.31 7.17 -8.50
CA VAL A 69 -0.21 8.43 -7.93
C VAL A 69 0.63 9.00 -6.77
N ALA A 70 1.60 8.26 -6.24
CA ALA A 70 2.49 8.74 -5.18
C ALA A 70 3.89 9.10 -5.75
N PRO A 71 4.18 10.38 -6.08
CA PRO A 71 5.48 10.80 -6.62
C PRO A 71 6.67 10.44 -5.71
N SER A 72 7.91 10.28 -6.18
CA SER A 72 9.02 10.03 -5.24
C SER A 72 9.17 11.18 -4.23
N PRO A 73 9.52 10.94 -2.95
CA PRO A 73 9.79 12.03 -2.03
C PRO A 73 10.91 12.93 -2.58
N ASP A 74 10.71 14.25 -2.52
CA ASP A 74 11.75 15.19 -2.92
C ASP A 74 13.00 14.95 -2.07
N PRO A 75 14.20 14.87 -2.68
CA PRO A 75 15.42 14.72 -1.91
C PRO A 75 15.54 15.90 -0.96
N ALA A 76 15.64 15.59 0.34
CA ALA A 76 15.76 16.61 1.38
C ALA A 76 16.87 17.60 1.00
N PRO A 77 16.66 18.92 1.18
CA PRO A 77 17.65 19.91 0.84
C PRO A 77 18.94 19.56 1.56
N LYS A 78 20.03 19.37 0.80
CA LYS A 78 21.37 19.16 1.36
C LYS A 78 21.66 20.38 2.21
N THR A 79 21.53 20.26 3.54
CA THR A 79 21.91 21.30 4.47
C THR A 79 23.38 21.59 4.19
N ALA A 80 23.64 22.73 3.55
CA ALA A 80 24.99 23.24 3.40
C ALA A 80 25.50 23.44 4.82
N VAL A 81 26.37 22.54 5.26
CA VAL A 81 27.11 22.65 6.50
C VAL A 81 27.83 23.98 6.42
N LYS A 82 27.29 25.01 7.09
CA LYS A 82 27.98 26.27 7.26
C LYS A 82 29.09 26.00 8.25
N GLU A 83 30.31 25.86 7.72
CA GLU A 83 31.51 25.73 8.51
C GLU A 83 31.65 26.98 9.39
N PRO A 84 31.79 26.83 10.72
CA PRO A 84 31.89 27.97 11.61
C PRO A 84 33.26 28.64 11.41
N SER A 85 33.25 29.89 10.93
CA SER A 85 34.41 30.78 10.91
C SER A 85 34.69 31.37 12.28
#